data_AF-A0A9R1CJR8-F1
#
_entry.id   AF-A0A9R1CJR8-F1
#
_cell.length_a   1.000
_cell.length_b   1.000
_cell.length_c   1.000
_cell.angle_alpha   90.00
_cell.angle_beta   90.00
_cell.angle_gamma   90.00
#
_symmetry.space_group_name_H-M   'P 1'
#
loop_
_entity.id
_entity.type
_entity.pdbx_description
1 polymer ?
#
loop_
_entity_poly.entity_id
_entity_poly.type
_entity_poly.pdbx_seq_one_letter_code
_entity_poly.pdbx_strand_id
1 'polypeptide(L)'
;MSPQEQYIALVQAGGKSDPSTIEALFQALPPVKPSQLLGDWNHGGFFDTGHPISEQLMEIKWIGKSFKSVEDVDPVIIDQDGKPASWGKWGLASVSIVQPS
;
A
#
# COMPACT_ATOMS: atom_id res chain seq x y z
N MET A 1 -20.02 -10.50 -7.73
CA MET A 1 -19.20 -9.91 -6.67
C MET A 1 -18.60 -8.63 -7.23
N SER A 2 -18.72 -7.52 -6.52
CA SER A 2 -18.06 -6.26 -6.89
C SER A 2 -16.53 -6.38 -6.75
N PRO A 3 -15.73 -5.53 -7.42
CA PRO A 3 -14.28 -5.50 -7.21
C PRO A 3 -13.89 -5.34 -5.73
N GLN A 4 -14.62 -4.53 -4.97
CA GLN A 4 -14.39 -4.32 -3.54
C GLN A 4 -14.63 -5.59 -2.72
N GLU A 5 -15.69 -6.33 -3.00
CA GLU A 5 -15.96 -7.60 -2.34
C GLU A 5 -14.89 -8.66 -2.71
N GLN A 6 -14.40 -8.66 -3.96
CA GLN A 6 -13.32 -9.55 -4.38
C GLN A 6 -12.00 -9.21 -3.67
N TYR A 7 -11.68 -7.92 -3.52
CA TYR A 7 -10.53 -7.48 -2.74
C TYR A 7 -10.61 -8.00 -1.30
N ILE A 8 -11.75 -7.82 -0.64
CA ILE A 8 -11.96 -8.29 0.74
C ILE A 8 -11.79 -9.81 0.82
N ALA A 9 -12.37 -10.55 -0.13
CA ALA A 9 -12.25 -12.01 -0.18
C ALA A 9 -10.79 -12.47 -0.35
N LEU A 10 -10.00 -11.81 -1.20
CA LEU A 10 -8.58 -12.12 -1.39
C LEU A 10 -7.76 -11.83 -0.13
N VAL A 11 -7.99 -10.69 0.52
CA VAL A 11 -7.32 -10.35 1.79
C VAL A 11 -7.64 -11.39 2.88
N GLN A 12 -8.91 -11.82 2.97
CA GLN A 12 -9.34 -12.83 3.95
C GLN A 12 -8.80 -14.23 3.65
N ALA A 13 -8.72 -14.62 2.38
CA ALA A 13 -8.17 -15.90 1.97
C ALA A 13 -6.68 -16.01 2.32
N GLY A 14 -5.94 -14.91 2.17
CA GLY A 14 -4.50 -14.87 2.41
C GLY A 14 -3.70 -15.80 1.49
N GLY A 15 -2.42 -15.99 1.81
CA GLY A 15 -1.53 -16.86 1.04
C GLY A 15 -1.10 -16.28 -0.32
N LYS A 16 -0.54 -17.16 -1.15
CA LYS A 16 -0.01 -16.76 -2.46
C LYS A 16 -1.12 -16.34 -3.41
N SER A 17 -0.95 -15.17 -4.02
CA SER A 17 -1.87 -14.58 -4.98
C SER A 17 -1.22 -14.50 -6.36
N ASP A 18 -1.97 -14.80 -7.40
CA ASP A 18 -1.52 -14.64 -8.79
C ASP A 18 -1.46 -13.13 -9.14
N PRO A 19 -0.29 -12.59 -9.55
CA PRO A 19 -0.16 -11.20 -9.97
C PRO A 19 -1.21 -10.76 -11.00
N SER A 20 -1.56 -11.63 -11.96
CA SER A 20 -2.50 -11.29 -13.03
C SER A 20 -3.93 -11.08 -12.51
N THR A 21 -4.30 -11.80 -11.44
CA THR A 21 -5.58 -11.64 -10.76
C THR A 21 -5.63 -10.33 -9.98
N ILE A 22 -4.52 -9.96 -9.32
CA ILE A 22 -4.40 -8.69 -8.59
C ILE A 22 -4.46 -7.50 -9.56
N GLU A 23 -3.76 -7.59 -10.70
CA GLU A 23 -3.78 -6.57 -11.75
C GLU A 23 -5.20 -6.38 -12.30
N ALA A 24 -5.87 -7.45 -12.70
CA ALA A 24 -7.23 -7.39 -13.24
C ALA A 24 -8.23 -6.78 -12.25
N LEU A 25 -8.09 -7.11 -10.95
CA LEU A 25 -8.88 -6.49 -9.89
C LEU A 25 -8.58 -5.00 -9.74
N PHE A 26 -7.30 -4.62 -9.72
CA PHE A 26 -6.87 -3.23 -9.59
C PHE A 26 -7.42 -2.36 -10.72
N GLN A 27 -7.36 -2.84 -11.97
CA GLN A 27 -7.90 -2.16 -13.15
C GLN A 27 -9.43 -1.96 -13.11
N ALA A 28 -10.15 -2.77 -12.34
CA ALA A 28 -11.60 -2.66 -12.19
C ALA A 28 -12.03 -1.64 -11.11
N LEU A 29 -11.10 -1.11 -10.31
CA LEU A 29 -11.40 -0.14 -9.25
C LEU A 29 -11.43 1.30 -9.81
N PRO A 30 -12.33 2.16 -9.33
CA PRO A 30 -12.35 3.55 -9.73
C PRO A 30 -11.10 4.29 -9.19
N PRO A 31 -10.62 5.32 -9.91
CA PRO A 31 -9.53 6.15 -9.41
C PRO A 31 -9.94 6.95 -8.18
N VAL A 32 -8.96 7.35 -7.38
CA VAL A 32 -9.14 8.24 -6.22
C VAL A 32 -8.47 9.59 -6.45
N LYS A 33 -8.97 10.63 -5.77
CA LYS A 33 -8.34 11.96 -5.77
C LYS A 33 -7.19 12.00 -4.75
N PRO A 34 -6.13 12.81 -4.99
CA PRO A 34 -5.03 12.98 -4.03
C PRO A 34 -5.50 13.33 -2.61
N SER A 35 -6.53 14.17 -2.48
CA SER A 35 -7.09 14.56 -1.18
C SER A 35 -7.70 13.40 -0.39
N GLN A 36 -8.07 12.30 -1.05
CA GLN A 36 -8.61 11.10 -0.39
C GLN A 36 -7.51 10.21 0.21
N LEU A 37 -6.24 10.45 -0.12
CA LEU A 37 -5.12 9.70 0.43
C LEU A 37 -4.60 10.27 1.75
N LEU A 38 -4.94 11.52 2.08
CA LEU A 38 -4.43 12.22 3.26
C LEU A 38 -4.75 11.46 4.56
N GLY A 39 -3.78 11.46 5.47
CA GLY A 39 -3.83 10.78 6.76
C GLY A 39 -2.85 9.61 6.88
N ASP A 40 -2.93 8.92 8.02
CA ASP A 40 -2.07 7.78 8.36
C ASP A 40 -2.75 6.46 8.03
N TRP A 41 -2.06 5.62 7.27
CA TRP A 41 -2.52 4.30 6.85
C TRP A 41 -1.70 3.22 7.56
N ASN A 42 -1.99 2.97 8.85
CA ASN A 42 -1.14 2.17 9.76
C ASN A 42 -1.45 0.67 9.81
N HIS A 43 -2.22 0.15 8.84
CA HIS A 43 -2.53 -1.27 8.70
C HIS A 43 -2.32 -1.71 7.25
N GLY A 44 -1.14 -1.37 6.72
CA GLY A 44 -0.70 -1.79 5.41
C GLY A 44 -0.60 -3.31 5.30
N GLY A 45 -0.73 -3.79 4.07
CA GLY A 45 -0.56 -5.19 3.72
C GLY A 45 -0.14 -5.30 2.26
N PHE A 46 0.33 -6.48 1.87
CA PHE A 46 0.64 -6.81 0.49
C PHE A 46 0.08 -8.19 0.14
N PHE A 47 -0.27 -8.39 -1.12
CA PHE A 47 -0.53 -9.73 -1.64
C PHE A 47 0.79 -10.44 -1.88
N ASP A 48 0.95 -11.66 -1.36
CA ASP A 48 2.15 -12.47 -1.63
C ASP A 48 2.12 -12.98 -3.07
N THR A 49 2.71 -12.21 -3.96
CA THR A 49 2.91 -12.57 -5.37
C THR A 49 4.28 -13.20 -5.63
N GLY A 50 5.08 -13.43 -4.59
CA GLY A 50 6.50 -13.80 -4.70
C GLY A 50 7.43 -12.64 -5.10
N HIS A 51 6.97 -11.39 -5.02
CA HIS A 51 7.79 -10.22 -5.33
C HIS A 51 8.86 -9.98 -4.25
N PRO A 52 10.15 -9.73 -4.59
CA PRO A 52 11.23 -9.60 -3.61
C PRO A 52 11.02 -8.52 -2.54
N ILE A 53 10.27 -7.45 -2.87
CA ILE A 53 10.00 -6.36 -1.93
C ILE A 53 9.24 -6.83 -0.68
N SER A 54 8.44 -7.88 -0.79
CA SER A 54 7.66 -8.42 0.32
C SER A 54 8.55 -8.86 1.49
N GLU A 55 9.70 -9.47 1.19
CA GLU A 55 10.68 -9.89 2.21
C GLU A 55 11.24 -8.68 2.96
N GLN A 56 11.63 -7.64 2.22
CA GLN A 56 12.16 -6.41 2.81
C GLN A 56 11.11 -5.70 3.67
N LEU A 57 9.85 -5.62 3.22
CA LEU A 57 8.76 -4.99 3.98
C LEU A 57 8.49 -5.73 5.31
N MET A 58 8.60 -7.07 5.31
CA MET A 58 8.50 -7.86 6.54
C MET A 58 9.70 -7.63 7.46
N GLU A 59 10.93 -7.61 6.92
CA GLU A 59 12.16 -7.40 7.70
C GLU A 59 12.14 -6.07 8.45
N ILE A 60 11.72 -4.99 7.78
CA ILE A 60 11.65 -3.66 8.39
C ILE A 60 10.39 -3.45 9.25
N LYS A 61 9.52 -4.47 9.39
CA LYS A 61 8.23 -4.36 10.07
C LYS A 61 7.38 -3.20 9.54
N TRP A 62 7.27 -3.11 8.22
CA TRP A 62 6.44 -2.10 7.58
C TRP A 62 4.98 -2.22 8.02
N ILE A 63 4.39 -1.10 8.43
CA ILE A 63 2.99 -1.04 8.84
C ILE A 63 2.17 -0.06 8.01
N GLY A 64 2.79 0.81 7.20
CA GLY A 64 2.00 1.85 6.58
C GLY A 64 2.71 2.98 5.85
N LYS A 65 1.92 4.01 5.59
CA LYS A 65 2.31 5.27 4.93
C LYS A 65 1.64 6.42 5.65
N SER A 66 2.26 7.60 5.65
CA SER A 66 1.68 8.82 6.20
C SER A 66 1.62 9.89 5.12
N PHE A 67 0.42 10.35 4.77
CA PHE A 67 0.18 11.40 3.79
C PHE A 67 -0.20 12.69 4.54
N LYS A 68 0.80 13.47 4.96
CA LYS A 68 0.57 14.70 5.73
C LYS A 68 0.04 15.83 4.84
N SER A 69 0.57 15.91 3.61
CA SER A 69 -0.01 16.68 2.51
C SER A 69 0.24 15.96 1.19
N VAL A 70 -0.18 16.55 0.07
CA VAL A 70 0.15 16.00 -1.25
C VAL A 70 1.63 16.21 -1.60
N GLU A 71 2.34 17.11 -0.93
CA GLU A 71 3.77 17.38 -1.09
C GLU A 71 4.66 16.72 -0.03
N ASP A 72 4.09 16.29 1.10
CA ASP A 72 4.80 15.64 2.22
C ASP A 72 4.16 14.28 2.54
N VAL A 73 4.70 13.25 1.89
CA VAL A 73 4.36 11.85 2.13
C VAL A 73 5.55 11.12 2.70
N ASP A 74 5.34 10.41 3.80
CA ASP A 74 6.24 9.38 4.27
C ASP A 74 5.80 8.02 3.69
N PRO A 75 6.55 7.46 2.73
CA PRO A 75 6.16 6.24 2.04
C PRO A 75 6.38 4.98 2.87
N VAL A 76 7.11 5.05 3.98
CA VAL A 76 7.50 3.86 4.76
C VAL A 76 7.45 4.15 6.26
N ILE A 77 6.29 3.86 6.84
CA ILE A 77 6.10 3.80 8.29
C ILE A 77 6.32 2.36 8.76
N ILE A 78 7.15 2.20 9.78
CA ILE A 78 7.48 0.91 10.39
C ILE A 78 6.98 0.85 11.84
N ASP A 79 6.81 -0.35 12.35
CA ASP A 79 6.71 -0.59 13.79
C ASP A 79 8.12 -0.57 14.40
N GLN A 80 8.38 0.47 15.19
CA GLN A 80 9.55 0.59 16.03
C GLN A 80 9.13 0.45 17.50
N ASP A 81 9.27 -0.77 18.02
CA ASP A 81 8.98 -1.14 19.42
C ASP A 81 7.54 -0.82 19.86
N GLY A 82 6.57 -1.17 19.00
CA GLY A 82 5.14 -0.97 19.20
C GLY A 82 4.66 0.44 18.89
N LYS A 83 5.51 1.27 18.25
CA LYS A 83 5.17 2.65 17.87
C LYS A 83 5.43 2.88 16.38
N PRO A 84 4.51 3.54 15.66
CA PRO A 84 4.77 3.98 14.30
C PRO A 84 5.96 4.95 14.25
N ALA A 85 6.92 4.66 13.37
CA ALA A 85 8.06 5.52 13.11
C ALA A 85 8.39 5.60 11.61
N SER A 86 8.91 6.74 11.17
CA SER A 86 9.46 6.87 9.82
C SER A 86 10.70 6.01 9.67
N TRP A 87 10.76 5.20 8.62
CA TRP A 87 11.99 4.46 8.32
C TRP A 87 13.08 5.36 7.71
N GLY A 88 12.68 6.39 6.96
CA GLY A 88 13.56 7.44 6.43
C GLY A 88 14.59 7.03 5.36
N LYS A 89 14.81 5.73 5.10
CA LYS A 89 15.84 5.26 4.16
C LYS A 89 15.51 5.50 2.68
N TRP A 90 14.23 5.64 2.34
CA TRP A 90 13.78 5.90 0.97
C TRP A 90 13.43 7.37 0.69
N GLY A 91 13.67 8.26 1.67
CA GLY A 91 13.26 9.65 1.58
C GLY A 91 11.74 9.83 1.64
N LEU A 92 11.31 11.06 1.40
CA LEU A 92 9.90 11.44 1.32
C LEU A 92 9.39 11.42 -0.12
N ALA A 93 8.09 11.48 -0.30
CA ALA A 93 7.41 11.45 -1.58
C ALA A 93 6.33 12.54 -1.69
N SER A 94 5.77 12.69 -2.89
CA SER A 94 4.62 13.53 -3.18
C SER A 94 3.59 12.78 -4.03
N VAL A 95 2.35 13.25 -4.01
CA VAL A 95 1.21 12.71 -4.77
C VAL A 95 0.94 13.62 -5.95
N SER A 96 0.87 13.04 -7.15
CA SER A 96 0.45 13.73 -8.37
C SER A 96 -0.50 12.84 -9.17
N ILE A 97 -1.35 13.47 -9.99
CA ILE A 97 -2.19 12.75 -10.93
C ILE A 97 -1.30 12.38 -12.13
N VAL A 98 -1.14 11.09 -12.36
CA VAL A 98 -0.50 10.56 -13.57
C VAL A 98 -1.58 10.13 -14.56
N GLN A 99 -1.46 10.57 -15.81
CA GLN A 99 -2.32 10.02 -16.87
C GLN A 99 -1.77 8.63 -17.26
N PRO A 100 -2.63 7.61 -17.38
CA PRO A 100 -2.18 6.31 -17.87
C PRO A 100 -1.65 6.45 -19.29
N SER A 101 -0.47 5.88 -19.53
CA SER A 101 0.21 5.78 -20.83
C SER A 101 -0.46 4.78 -21.76
#